data_AF-A0A3A8KQB8-F1
#
_entry.id   AF-A0A3A8KQB8-F1
#
_cell.length_a   1.000
_cell.length_b   1.000
_cell.length_c   1.000
_cell.angle_alpha   90.00
_cell.angle_beta   90.00
_cell.angle_gamma   90.00
#
_symmetry.space_group_name_H-M   'P 1'
#
loop_
_entity.id
_entity.type
_entity.pdbx_description
1 polymer ?
#
loop_
_entity_poly.entity_id
_entity_poly.type
_entity_poly.pdbx_seq_one_letter_code
_entity_poly.pdbx_strand_id
1 'polypeptide(L)'
;MAALLAGALGSALVGCGGGGDEPVAAADFGETLFQDARLSDSTFNRFSCATCHVTTPETPAGRIDSGPSLYNVAARPDWWGGDETHLLDAVNFCYLNFMRGVTKLEAEEPRSRALYEYLSRISPDAQAPALPFTVVKDIEDVPRGDAVRGEAVYRAACQNCHGATHTGEGRLTELASVLPEVTQEYDRLFPGIPHARVVIEKVRHGAFFGVGGSMPPYSREALSDADLGALLGYLGL
;
A
#
# COMPACT_ATOMS: atom_id res chain seq x y z
N MET A 1 -28.54 -21.47 71.82
CA MET A 1 -28.07 -22.88 71.79
C MET A 1 -28.44 -23.42 70.42
N ALA A 2 -27.56 -23.82 69.50
CA ALA A 2 -26.14 -24.15 69.51
C ALA A 2 -25.55 -23.65 68.16
N ALA A 3 -24.46 -22.89 68.18
CA ALA A 3 -23.06 -23.31 68.02
C ALA A 3 -22.62 -23.49 66.55
N LEU A 4 -21.78 -22.54 66.12
CA LEU A 4 -21.00 -22.48 64.89
C LEU A 4 -20.00 -23.64 64.81
N LEU A 5 -19.71 -24.11 63.59
CA LEU A 5 -18.39 -24.60 63.20
C LEU A 5 -18.14 -24.29 61.72
N ALA A 6 -17.12 -23.46 61.50
CA ALA A 6 -16.60 -23.05 60.22
C ALA A 6 -15.77 -24.17 59.57
N GLY A 7 -15.89 -24.32 58.26
CA GLY A 7 -15.04 -25.17 57.43
C GLY A 7 -14.70 -24.44 56.14
N ALA A 8 -13.64 -23.64 56.17
CA ALA A 8 -13.02 -23.09 54.98
C ALA A 8 -12.11 -24.16 54.35
N LEU A 9 -12.44 -24.61 53.14
CA LEU A 9 -11.45 -25.23 52.24
C LEU A 9 -11.30 -24.32 51.03
N GLY A 10 -10.15 -23.65 50.98
CA GLY A 10 -9.71 -22.88 49.82
C GLY A 10 -9.35 -23.84 48.68
N SER A 11 -10.06 -23.69 47.56
CA SER A 11 -9.61 -24.22 46.28
C SER A 11 -8.61 -23.21 45.72
N ALA A 12 -7.33 -23.56 45.83
CA ALA A 12 -6.23 -22.87 45.19
C ALA A 12 -6.48 -22.81 43.68
N LEU A 13 -6.66 -21.60 43.16
CA LEU A 13 -6.47 -21.32 41.74
C LEU A 13 -5.01 -21.60 41.44
N VAL A 14 -4.76 -22.70 40.73
CA VAL A 14 -3.46 -23.02 40.15
C VAL A 14 -3.14 -21.93 39.14
N GLY A 15 -2.32 -20.96 39.57
CA GLY A 15 -1.64 -20.04 38.69
C GLY A 15 -0.61 -20.81 37.89
N CYS A 16 -0.89 -21.06 36.62
CA CYS A 16 0.13 -21.43 35.66
C CYS A 16 0.93 -20.18 35.28
N GLY A 17 1.95 -19.88 36.07
CA GLY A 17 3.07 -19.07 35.63
C GLY A 17 4.00 -19.94 34.79
N GLY A 18 4.10 -19.65 33.50
CA GLY A 18 5.10 -20.18 32.58
C GLY A 18 5.39 -19.10 31.55
N GLY A 19 6.58 -18.50 31.62
CA GLY A 19 6.91 -17.25 30.96
C GLY A 19 7.00 -17.31 29.43
N GLY A 20 6.88 -16.12 28.84
CA GLY A 20 7.46 -15.79 27.55
C GLY A 20 6.49 -15.42 26.43
N ASP A 21 5.49 -14.59 26.70
CA ASP A 21 5.11 -13.42 25.88
C ASP A 21 3.92 -12.74 26.57
N GLU A 22 4.01 -11.43 26.84
CA GLU A 22 2.81 -10.66 27.20
C GLU A 22 1.81 -10.74 26.05
N PRO A 23 0.49 -10.76 26.30
CA PRO A 23 -0.50 -10.70 25.23
C PRO A 23 -0.22 -9.47 24.36
N VAL A 24 0.22 -9.68 23.12
CA VAL A 24 0.46 -8.60 22.16
C VAL A 24 -0.87 -7.91 21.91
N ALA A 25 -0.92 -6.58 22.06
CA ALA A 25 -2.15 -5.84 21.79
C ALA A 25 -2.53 -6.02 20.32
N ALA A 26 -3.82 -6.16 20.02
CA ALA A 26 -4.28 -6.43 18.65
C ALA A 26 -3.77 -5.37 17.64
N ALA A 27 -3.69 -4.10 18.06
CA ALA A 27 -3.15 -3.02 17.25
C ALA A 27 -1.63 -3.16 16.98
N ASP A 28 -0.85 -3.68 17.92
CA ASP A 28 0.59 -3.92 17.73
C ASP A 28 0.85 -5.09 16.77
N PHE A 29 0.02 -6.14 16.88
CA PHE A 29 0.03 -7.21 15.89
C PHE A 29 -0.41 -6.71 14.51
N GLY A 30 -1.44 -5.87 14.45
CA GLY A 30 -1.88 -5.21 13.22
C GLY A 30 -0.79 -4.38 12.55
N GLU A 31 -0.01 -3.63 13.34
CA GLU A 31 1.14 -2.88 12.83
C GLU A 31 2.23 -3.81 12.29
N THR A 32 2.49 -4.92 12.97
CA THR A 32 3.43 -5.93 12.48
C THR A 32 2.98 -6.48 11.12
N LEU A 33 1.69 -6.81 10.98
CA LEU A 33 1.11 -7.28 9.71
C LEU A 33 1.18 -6.21 8.61
N PHE A 34 0.94 -4.93 8.95
CA PHE A 34 1.04 -3.81 8.02
C PHE A 34 2.45 -3.67 7.41
N GLN A 35 3.48 -4.04 8.17
CA GLN A 35 4.87 -3.97 7.76
C GLN A 35 5.39 -5.27 7.12
N ASP A 36 4.67 -6.38 7.24
CA ASP A 36 5.14 -7.70 6.84
C ASP A 36 4.61 -8.13 5.46
N ALA A 37 5.52 -8.32 4.50
CA ALA A 37 5.18 -8.84 3.18
C ALA A 37 4.61 -10.27 3.22
N ARG A 38 4.84 -11.01 4.31
CA ARG A 38 4.30 -12.37 4.52
C ARG A 38 2.84 -12.40 4.97
N LEU A 39 2.19 -11.24 5.11
CA LEU A 39 0.73 -11.20 5.24
C LEU A 39 0.06 -11.92 4.05
N SER A 40 0.66 -11.82 2.87
CA SER A 40 0.28 -12.61 1.69
C SER A 40 1.00 -13.96 1.70
N ASP A 41 0.22 -15.02 1.51
CA ASP A 41 0.75 -16.40 1.39
C ASP A 41 1.51 -16.63 0.08
N SER A 42 1.50 -15.66 -0.85
CA SER A 42 2.23 -15.76 -2.11
C SER A 42 3.73 -15.67 -1.90
N THR A 43 4.46 -16.72 -2.28
CA THR A 43 5.94 -16.73 -2.25
C THR A 43 6.59 -15.74 -3.23
N PHE A 44 5.80 -15.16 -4.14
CA PHE A 44 6.23 -14.12 -5.08
C PHE A 44 5.97 -12.70 -4.57
N ASN A 45 5.26 -12.54 -3.45
CA ASN A 45 5.04 -11.23 -2.85
C ASN A 45 6.31 -10.70 -2.17
N ARG A 46 6.61 -9.43 -2.41
CA ARG A 46 7.68 -8.69 -1.72
C ARG A 46 7.18 -7.37 -1.12
N PHE A 47 5.90 -7.06 -1.30
CA PHE A 47 5.29 -5.82 -0.85
C PHE A 47 4.62 -6.01 0.50
N SER A 48 4.76 -5.02 1.37
CA SER A 48 3.89 -4.82 2.54
C SER A 48 3.06 -3.55 2.35
N CYS A 49 2.04 -3.33 3.17
CA CYS A 49 1.26 -2.09 3.13
C CYS A 49 2.16 -0.86 3.31
N ALA A 50 3.13 -0.94 4.22
CA ALA A 50 4.13 0.10 4.49
C ALA A 50 5.06 0.41 3.30
N THR A 51 5.09 -0.46 2.28
CA THR A 51 5.88 -0.20 1.06
C THR A 51 5.32 1.02 0.32
N CYS A 52 3.99 1.14 0.25
CA CYS A 52 3.29 2.17 -0.53
C CYS A 52 2.54 3.19 0.33
N HIS A 53 2.39 2.95 1.63
CA HIS A 53 1.60 3.80 2.50
C HIS A 53 2.40 4.30 3.70
N VAL A 54 2.40 5.62 3.87
CA VAL A 54 2.70 6.27 5.14
C VAL A 54 1.46 6.31 6.04
N THR A 55 1.67 6.33 7.36
CA THR A 55 0.62 6.37 8.38
C THR A 55 0.66 7.63 9.24
N THR A 56 1.57 8.56 8.94
CA THR A 56 1.69 9.88 9.58
C THR A 56 0.81 10.92 8.87
N PRO A 57 0.37 12.00 9.55
CA PRO A 57 -0.47 13.03 8.92
C PRO A 57 0.19 13.64 7.67
N GLU A 58 1.50 13.90 7.75
CA GLU A 58 2.30 14.39 6.65
C GLU A 58 3.09 13.26 5.97
N THR A 59 3.16 13.29 4.64
CA THR A 59 4.07 12.45 3.87
C THR A 59 5.51 12.93 4.08
N PRO A 60 6.47 12.03 4.38
CA PRO A 60 7.88 12.39 4.51
C PRO A 60 8.43 13.13 3.28
N ALA A 61 9.31 14.10 3.52
CA ALA A 61 9.95 14.84 2.44
C ALA A 61 10.72 13.91 1.50
N GLY A 62 10.54 14.10 0.19
CA GLY A 62 11.19 13.27 -0.83
C GLY A 62 10.53 11.91 -1.05
N ARG A 63 9.32 11.69 -0.53
CA ARG A 63 8.49 10.51 -0.82
C ARG A 63 7.23 10.94 -1.57
N ILE A 64 6.88 10.21 -2.62
CA ILE A 64 5.62 10.34 -3.34
C ILE A 64 4.99 8.95 -3.34
N ASP A 65 3.91 8.78 -2.59
CA ASP A 65 3.11 7.55 -2.59
C ASP A 65 2.02 7.61 -3.67
N SER A 66 1.42 6.47 -3.99
CA SER A 66 0.39 6.36 -5.03
C SER A 66 -0.92 7.10 -4.71
N GLY A 67 -1.11 7.48 -3.44
CA GLY A 67 -2.27 8.19 -2.95
C GLY A 67 -2.00 8.87 -1.60
N PRO A 68 -3.04 9.37 -0.93
CA PRO A 68 -2.90 10.02 0.38
C PRO A 68 -2.34 9.08 1.46
N SER A 69 -1.79 9.68 2.53
CA SER A 69 -1.47 8.98 3.77
C SER A 69 -2.65 8.16 4.29
N LEU A 70 -2.38 7.09 5.06
CA LEU A 70 -3.40 6.32 5.79
C LEU A 70 -3.73 6.89 7.18
N TYR A 71 -3.14 8.02 7.58
CA TYR A 71 -3.58 8.71 8.78
C TYR A 71 -5.09 9.05 8.72
N ASN A 72 -5.85 8.74 9.77
CA ASN A 72 -7.32 8.85 9.77
C ASN A 72 -8.07 7.97 8.75
N VAL A 73 -7.44 6.93 8.20
CA VAL A 73 -8.07 6.07 7.18
C VAL A 73 -9.37 5.43 7.64
N ALA A 74 -9.50 5.02 8.90
CA ALA A 74 -10.69 4.33 9.41
C ALA A 74 -11.88 5.27 9.65
N ALA A 75 -11.64 6.58 9.68
CA ALA A 75 -12.65 7.61 9.88
C ALA A 75 -13.20 8.20 8.57
N ARG A 76 -12.69 7.75 7.42
CA ARG A 76 -13.11 8.23 6.09
C ARG A 76 -14.42 7.55 5.66
N PRO A 77 -15.26 8.25 4.87
CA PRO A 77 -16.51 7.67 4.37
C PRO A 77 -16.31 6.71 3.20
N ASP A 78 -15.20 6.84 2.45
CA ASP A 78 -14.90 6.05 1.25
C ASP A 78 -13.39 5.97 0.96
N TRP A 79 -13.04 5.06 0.06
CA TRP A 79 -11.68 4.79 -0.42
C TRP A 79 -11.67 4.61 -1.94
N TRP A 80 -10.47 4.66 -2.54
CA TRP A 80 -10.26 4.48 -3.98
C TRP A 80 -11.09 5.44 -4.86
N GLY A 81 -11.30 6.67 -4.40
CA GLY A 81 -12.07 7.68 -5.13
C GLY A 81 -13.59 7.47 -5.08
N GLY A 82 -14.08 6.75 -4.07
CA GLY A 82 -15.51 6.46 -3.89
C GLY A 82 -15.92 5.06 -4.33
N ASP A 83 -15.01 4.27 -4.92
CA ASP A 83 -15.32 2.92 -5.40
C ASP A 83 -15.51 1.91 -4.26
N GLU A 84 -14.97 2.19 -3.06
CA GLU A 84 -15.15 1.35 -1.87
C GLU A 84 -15.66 2.14 -0.68
N THR A 85 -16.67 1.59 0.01
CA THR A 85 -17.31 2.20 1.21
C THR A 85 -17.16 1.33 2.46
N HIS A 86 -16.47 0.21 2.35
CA HIS A 86 -16.11 -0.66 3.47
C HIS A 86 -14.60 -0.79 3.56
N LEU A 87 -14.02 -0.43 4.71
CA LEU A 87 -12.56 -0.40 4.89
C LEU A 87 -11.91 -1.77 4.59
N LEU A 88 -12.53 -2.86 5.01
CA LEU A 88 -12.00 -4.21 4.76
C LEU A 88 -11.99 -4.54 3.27
N ASP A 89 -12.98 -4.11 2.50
CA ASP A 89 -12.99 -4.30 1.05
C ASP A 89 -11.90 -3.46 0.38
N ALA A 90 -11.69 -2.23 0.82
CA ALA A 90 -10.57 -1.39 0.36
C ALA A 90 -9.20 -2.02 0.67
N VAL A 91 -9.03 -2.61 1.86
CA VAL A 91 -7.82 -3.38 2.24
C VAL A 91 -7.67 -4.63 1.37
N ASN A 92 -8.76 -5.37 1.14
CA ASN A 92 -8.76 -6.56 0.30
C ASN A 92 -8.42 -6.25 -1.15
N PHE A 93 -8.85 -5.11 -1.68
CA PHE A 93 -8.43 -4.65 -3.00
C PHE A 93 -6.90 -4.56 -3.10
N CYS A 94 -6.25 -3.95 -2.09
CA CYS A 94 -4.80 -3.86 -2.04
C CYS A 94 -4.14 -5.24 -1.91
N TYR A 95 -4.63 -6.03 -0.95
CA TYR A 95 -4.09 -7.35 -0.63
C TYR A 95 -4.10 -8.27 -1.86
N LEU A 96 -5.21 -8.32 -2.61
CA LEU A 96 -5.34 -9.17 -3.78
C LEU A 96 -4.54 -8.65 -4.99
N ASN A 97 -4.68 -7.37 -5.33
CA ASN A 97 -4.15 -6.84 -6.59
C ASN A 97 -2.64 -6.51 -6.52
N PHE A 98 -2.15 -6.08 -5.37
CA PHE A 98 -0.78 -5.59 -5.22
C PHE A 98 0.09 -6.52 -4.37
N MET A 99 -0.47 -7.10 -3.30
CA MET A 99 0.26 -8.07 -2.46
C MET A 99 0.11 -9.52 -2.94
N ARG A 100 -0.57 -9.77 -4.06
CA ARG A 100 -0.78 -11.11 -4.65
C ARG A 100 -1.49 -12.08 -3.70
N GLY A 101 -2.37 -11.56 -2.85
CA GLY A 101 -3.24 -12.35 -2.01
C GLY A 101 -4.09 -13.32 -2.83
N VAL A 102 -4.21 -14.56 -2.36
CA VAL A 102 -4.94 -15.62 -3.07
C VAL A 102 -6.42 -15.72 -2.67
N THR A 103 -6.76 -15.24 -1.48
CA THR A 103 -8.12 -15.29 -0.92
C THR A 103 -8.31 -14.07 -0.04
N LYS A 104 -9.48 -13.43 -0.10
CA LYS A 104 -9.79 -12.26 0.72
C LYS A 104 -9.52 -12.53 2.21
N LEU A 105 -9.09 -11.49 2.90
CA LEU A 105 -9.09 -11.42 4.35
C LEU A 105 -10.55 -11.37 4.82
N GLU A 106 -10.97 -12.34 5.62
CA GLU A 106 -12.35 -12.43 6.14
C GLU A 106 -12.47 -11.62 7.44
N ALA A 107 -13.65 -11.05 7.72
CA ALA A 107 -13.85 -10.10 8.83
C ALA A 107 -13.60 -10.73 10.22
N GLU A 108 -13.88 -12.02 10.37
CA GLU A 108 -13.75 -12.74 11.63
C GLU A 108 -12.33 -13.25 11.89
N GLU A 109 -11.44 -13.17 10.90
CA GLU A 109 -10.07 -13.63 11.05
C GLU A 109 -9.28 -12.76 12.04
N PRO A 110 -8.47 -13.36 12.93
CA PRO A 110 -7.65 -12.60 13.87
C PRO A 110 -6.75 -11.56 13.20
N ARG A 111 -6.18 -11.86 12.02
CA ARG A 111 -5.34 -10.93 11.25
C ARG A 111 -6.11 -9.71 10.74
N SER A 112 -7.34 -9.90 10.26
CA SER A 112 -8.19 -8.81 9.77
C SER A 112 -8.59 -7.87 10.89
N ARG A 113 -8.95 -8.44 12.04
CA ARG A 113 -9.27 -7.66 13.25
C ARG A 113 -8.06 -6.87 13.74
N ALA A 114 -6.89 -7.52 13.82
CA ALA A 114 -5.66 -6.85 14.21
C ALA A 114 -5.29 -5.68 13.29
N LEU A 115 -5.38 -5.89 11.97
CA LEU A 115 -5.19 -4.81 10.98
C LEU A 115 -6.19 -3.67 11.21
N TYR A 116 -7.47 -3.97 11.40
CA TYR A 116 -8.47 -2.95 11.71
C TYR A 116 -8.13 -2.15 12.98
N GLU A 117 -7.74 -2.83 14.06
CA GLU A 117 -7.33 -2.18 15.32
C GLU A 117 -6.12 -1.24 15.10
N TYR A 118 -5.17 -1.63 14.26
CA TYR A 118 -4.06 -0.74 13.89
C TYR A 118 -4.53 0.48 13.08
N LEU A 119 -5.36 0.26 12.06
CA LEU A 119 -5.88 1.34 11.21
C LEU A 119 -6.77 2.31 12.01
N SER A 120 -7.52 1.79 12.99
CA SER A 120 -8.28 2.57 13.97
C SER A 120 -7.34 3.38 14.87
N ARG A 121 -6.25 2.78 15.36
CA ARG A 121 -5.25 3.47 16.20
C ARG A 121 -4.59 4.65 15.49
N ILE A 122 -4.31 4.55 14.19
CA ILE A 122 -3.79 5.67 13.38
C ILE A 122 -4.89 6.62 12.89
N SER A 123 -6.13 6.44 13.38
CA SER A 123 -7.29 7.27 13.07
C SER A 123 -7.88 7.91 14.33
N PRO A 124 -7.17 8.88 14.95
CA PRO A 124 -7.63 9.50 16.19
C PRO A 124 -8.94 10.30 16.05
N ASP A 125 -9.26 10.76 14.84
CA ASP A 125 -10.48 11.53 14.63
C ASP A 125 -11.70 10.62 14.48
N ALA A 126 -12.82 10.99 15.09
CA ALA A 126 -14.06 10.24 14.98
C ALA A 126 -14.63 10.24 13.55
N GLN A 127 -14.31 11.27 12.77
CA GLN A 127 -14.72 11.46 11.37
C GLN A 127 -13.59 12.18 10.63
N ALA A 128 -13.34 11.77 9.40
CA ALA A 128 -12.39 12.42 8.50
C ALA A 128 -13.06 12.66 7.13
N PRO A 129 -12.66 13.71 6.40
CA PRO A 129 -13.20 13.94 5.06
C PRO A 129 -12.77 12.84 4.10
N ALA A 130 -13.58 12.60 3.06
CA ALA A 130 -13.12 11.89 1.88
C ALA A 130 -11.89 12.63 1.31
N LEU A 131 -10.88 11.88 0.91
CA LEU A 131 -9.68 12.45 0.29
C LEU A 131 -9.75 12.25 -1.23
N PRO A 132 -9.32 13.25 -2.02
CA PRO A 132 -9.36 13.13 -3.47
C PRO A 132 -8.40 12.03 -3.93
N PHE A 133 -8.90 11.15 -4.78
CA PHE A 133 -8.14 10.10 -5.44
C PHE A 133 -8.68 9.93 -6.86
N THR A 134 -8.19 10.76 -7.77
CA THR A 134 -8.63 10.72 -9.16
C THR A 134 -7.84 9.67 -9.92
N VAL A 135 -8.51 8.56 -10.28
CA VAL A 135 -8.04 7.63 -11.30
C VAL A 135 -8.40 8.19 -12.67
N VAL A 136 -7.38 8.60 -13.43
CA VAL A 136 -7.56 9.08 -14.80
C VAL A 136 -8.00 7.90 -15.66
N LYS A 137 -9.17 7.96 -16.29
CA LYS A 137 -9.70 6.87 -17.14
C LYS A 137 -9.24 6.98 -18.59
N ASP A 138 -9.25 8.21 -19.10
CA ASP A 138 -8.88 8.52 -20.47
C ASP A 138 -7.48 9.13 -20.47
N ILE A 139 -6.51 8.38 -20.98
CA ILE A 139 -5.11 8.80 -20.98
C ILE A 139 -4.79 9.66 -22.20
N GLU A 140 -4.36 10.87 -21.89
CA GLU A 140 -3.77 11.83 -22.81
C GLU A 140 -2.25 11.86 -22.65
N ASP A 141 -1.55 12.33 -23.69
CA ASP A 141 -0.12 12.60 -23.57
C ASP A 141 0.10 13.84 -22.69
N VAL A 142 1.20 13.85 -21.94
CA VAL A 142 1.57 14.98 -21.08
C VAL A 142 2.81 15.69 -21.62
N PRO A 143 2.88 17.03 -21.61
CA PRO A 143 4.07 17.74 -22.06
C PRO A 143 5.32 17.29 -21.30
N ARG A 144 6.43 17.06 -22.01
CA ARG A 144 7.70 16.71 -21.36
C ARG A 144 8.22 17.87 -20.53
N GLY A 145 8.69 17.52 -19.34
CA GLY A 145 9.19 18.47 -18.36
C GLY A 145 10.70 18.44 -18.20
N ASP A 146 11.18 19.13 -17.19
CA ASP A 146 12.58 19.21 -16.80
C ASP A 146 13.12 17.85 -16.29
N ALA A 147 14.23 17.39 -16.85
CA ALA A 147 14.82 16.09 -16.49
C ALA A 147 15.40 16.03 -15.07
N VAL A 148 15.87 17.16 -14.51
CA VAL A 148 16.35 17.23 -13.12
C VAL A 148 15.18 17.06 -12.15
N ARG A 149 14.03 17.69 -12.45
CA ARG A 149 12.79 17.43 -11.73
C ARG A 149 12.35 15.97 -11.90
N GLY A 150 12.43 15.43 -13.11
CA GLY A 150 12.10 14.04 -13.41
C GLY A 150 12.92 13.03 -12.61
N GLU A 151 14.22 13.28 -12.45
CA GLU A 151 15.08 12.46 -11.60
C GLU A 151 14.60 12.50 -10.14
N ALA A 152 14.29 13.69 -9.61
CA ALA A 152 13.77 13.83 -8.25
C ALA A 152 12.44 13.08 -8.06
N VAL A 153 11.55 13.13 -9.05
CA VAL A 153 10.30 12.36 -9.05
C VAL A 153 10.58 10.86 -9.08
N TYR A 154 11.51 10.39 -9.92
CA TYR A 154 11.89 8.98 -9.99
C TYR A 154 12.38 8.47 -8.64
N ARG A 155 13.28 9.20 -7.98
CA ARG A 155 13.79 8.83 -6.65
C ARG A 155 12.67 8.76 -5.61
N ALA A 156 11.71 9.70 -5.68
CA ALA A 156 10.65 9.81 -4.69
C ALA A 156 9.49 8.82 -4.87
N ALA A 157 9.18 8.42 -6.11
CA ALA A 157 8.01 7.62 -6.46
C ALA A 157 8.36 6.22 -7.00
N CYS A 158 9.48 6.06 -7.68
CA CYS A 158 9.75 4.88 -8.52
C CYS A 158 10.87 4.00 -7.95
N GLN A 159 11.95 4.63 -7.48
CA GLN A 159 13.22 3.96 -7.15
C GLN A 159 13.08 2.88 -6.08
N ASN A 160 12.25 3.07 -5.05
CA ASN A 160 12.05 2.05 -4.00
C ASN A 160 11.51 0.73 -4.55
N CYS A 161 10.79 0.76 -5.68
CA CYS A 161 10.28 -0.46 -6.33
C CYS A 161 11.19 -0.90 -7.47
N HIS A 162 11.58 0.04 -8.34
CA HIS A 162 12.26 -0.23 -9.60
C HIS A 162 13.79 -0.24 -9.51
N GLY A 163 14.38 0.18 -8.38
CA GLY A 163 15.82 0.29 -8.21
C GLY A 163 16.41 1.54 -8.85
N ALA A 164 17.73 1.59 -8.99
CA ALA A 164 18.42 2.64 -9.73
C ALA A 164 18.03 2.60 -11.22
N THR A 165 17.87 3.78 -11.83
CA THR A 165 17.59 3.93 -13.26
C THR A 165 18.65 3.20 -14.09
N HIS A 166 18.26 2.63 -15.22
CA HIS A 166 19.09 1.84 -16.15
C HIS A 166 19.56 0.47 -15.66
N THR A 167 19.80 0.28 -14.37
CA THR A 167 20.39 -0.95 -13.83
C THR A 167 19.41 -1.80 -13.03
N GLY A 168 18.40 -1.17 -12.42
CA GLY A 168 17.49 -1.80 -11.47
C GLY A 168 18.19 -2.22 -10.18
N GLU A 169 19.41 -1.72 -9.92
CA GLU A 169 20.14 -2.03 -8.70
C GLU A 169 19.34 -1.57 -7.48
N GLY A 170 19.14 -2.46 -6.51
CA GLY A 170 18.32 -2.19 -5.33
C GLY A 170 16.81 -2.28 -5.55
N ARG A 171 16.34 -2.78 -6.70
CA ARG A 171 14.91 -3.04 -6.92
C ARG A 171 14.34 -4.00 -5.87
N LEU A 172 13.08 -3.77 -5.50
CA LEU A 172 12.40 -4.54 -4.45
C LEU A 172 12.22 -6.02 -4.82
N THR A 173 12.09 -6.31 -6.11
CA THR A 173 11.88 -7.65 -6.63
C THR A 173 12.40 -7.77 -8.06
N GLU A 174 12.80 -8.96 -8.47
CA GLU A 174 13.21 -9.22 -9.86
C GLU A 174 12.09 -9.01 -10.88
N LEU A 175 10.84 -9.04 -10.42
CA LEU A 175 9.66 -8.74 -11.23
C LEU A 175 9.45 -7.23 -11.48
N ALA A 176 10.14 -6.37 -10.73
CA ALA A 176 10.11 -4.94 -10.99
C ALA A 176 10.95 -4.65 -12.23
N SER A 177 10.32 -4.03 -13.22
CA SER A 177 10.96 -3.72 -14.50
C SER A 177 12.11 -2.74 -14.31
N VAL A 178 13.18 -2.94 -15.08
CA VAL A 178 14.28 -1.96 -15.16
C VAL A 178 13.82 -0.81 -16.05
N LEU A 179 13.92 0.42 -15.54
CA LEU A 179 13.41 1.62 -16.20
C LEU A 179 14.59 2.48 -16.70
N PRO A 180 14.57 2.96 -17.96
CA PRO A 180 13.52 2.79 -18.97
C PRO A 180 13.64 1.51 -19.83
N GLU A 181 14.59 0.61 -19.60
CA GLU A 181 14.95 -0.52 -20.50
C GLU A 181 13.76 -1.38 -20.93
N VAL A 182 12.77 -1.56 -20.04
CA VAL A 182 11.52 -2.28 -20.35
C VAL A 182 10.77 -1.74 -21.56
N THR A 183 10.95 -0.47 -21.94
CA THR A 183 10.29 0.12 -23.10
C THR A 183 10.80 -0.44 -24.42
N GLN A 184 11.97 -1.06 -24.45
CA GLN A 184 12.50 -1.75 -25.64
C GLN A 184 11.61 -2.91 -26.08
N GLU A 185 10.82 -3.47 -25.15
CA GLU A 185 9.86 -4.53 -25.46
C GLU A 185 8.54 -3.99 -26.01
N TYR A 186 8.28 -2.67 -25.88
CA TYR A 186 6.97 -2.10 -26.18
C TYR A 186 6.64 -2.09 -27.67
N ASP A 187 7.63 -2.01 -28.56
CA ASP A 187 7.37 -2.13 -30.00
C ASP A 187 6.76 -3.49 -30.36
N ARG A 188 7.14 -4.54 -29.62
CA ARG A 188 6.59 -5.89 -29.78
C ARG A 188 5.27 -6.05 -29.04
N LEU A 189 5.18 -5.57 -27.81
CA LEU A 189 4.01 -5.79 -26.93
C LEU A 189 2.83 -4.87 -27.28
N PHE A 190 3.12 -3.65 -27.74
CA PHE A 190 2.17 -2.59 -28.02
C PHE A 190 2.48 -1.92 -29.37
N PRO A 191 2.42 -2.68 -30.48
CA PRO A 191 2.86 -2.20 -31.78
C PRO A 191 2.08 -0.94 -32.22
N GLY A 192 2.82 0.11 -32.58
CA GLY A 192 2.25 1.39 -33.04
C GLY A 192 1.81 2.33 -31.92
N ILE A 193 1.99 1.97 -30.65
CA ILE A 193 1.71 2.84 -29.51
C ILE A 193 3.01 3.52 -29.05
N PRO A 194 3.03 4.87 -28.92
CA PRO A 194 4.20 5.57 -28.39
C PRO A 194 4.57 5.06 -26.99
N HIS A 195 5.86 4.81 -26.74
CA HIS A 195 6.35 4.23 -25.48
C HIS A 195 5.92 5.06 -24.27
N ALA A 196 6.00 6.39 -24.38
CA ALA A 196 5.56 7.28 -23.33
C ALA A 196 4.08 7.10 -22.96
N ARG A 197 3.21 6.87 -23.96
CA ARG A 197 1.79 6.62 -23.70
C ARG A 197 1.60 5.34 -22.90
N VAL A 198 2.34 4.28 -23.23
CA VAL A 198 2.33 3.03 -22.45
C VAL A 198 2.80 3.27 -21.01
N VAL A 199 3.81 4.12 -20.80
CA VAL A 199 4.27 4.48 -19.45
C VAL A 199 3.21 5.29 -18.69
N ILE A 200 2.59 6.28 -19.31
CA ILE A 200 1.50 7.07 -18.69
C ILE A 200 0.36 6.14 -18.27
N GLU A 201 -0.06 5.24 -19.16
CA GLU A 201 -1.07 4.21 -18.87
C GLU A 201 -0.68 3.38 -17.65
N LYS A 202 0.55 2.85 -17.59
CA LYS A 202 1.03 2.04 -16.46
C LYS A 202 1.02 2.82 -15.15
N VAL A 203 1.46 4.08 -15.16
CA VAL A 203 1.51 4.95 -13.98
C VAL A 203 0.12 5.33 -13.49
N ARG A 204 -0.79 5.70 -14.40
CA ARG A 204 -2.13 6.19 -14.04
C ARG A 204 -3.11 5.08 -13.70
N HIS A 205 -3.00 3.93 -14.35
CA HIS A 205 -3.96 2.85 -14.20
C HIS A 205 -3.51 1.77 -13.23
N GLY A 206 -2.20 1.52 -13.08
CA GLY A 206 -1.73 0.41 -12.26
C GLY A 206 -2.47 -0.90 -12.58
N ALA A 207 -2.87 -1.64 -11.56
CA ALA A 207 -3.69 -2.86 -11.71
C ALA A 207 -5.18 -2.60 -12.04
N PHE A 208 -5.72 -1.39 -11.83
CA PHE A 208 -7.17 -1.12 -11.95
C PHE A 208 -7.72 -1.44 -13.36
N PHE A 209 -6.92 -1.22 -14.40
CA PHE A 209 -7.27 -1.53 -15.79
C PHE A 209 -6.40 -2.65 -16.39
N GLY A 210 -5.66 -3.39 -15.54
CA GLY A 210 -4.82 -4.51 -15.97
C GLY A 210 -3.55 -4.13 -16.74
N VAL A 211 -3.17 -2.85 -16.80
CA VAL A 211 -2.04 -2.37 -17.63
C VAL A 211 -0.72 -2.31 -16.86
N GLY A 212 -0.74 -2.01 -15.57
CA GLY A 212 0.43 -1.81 -14.70
C GLY A 212 0.94 -3.05 -13.97
N GLY A 213 0.39 -4.24 -14.24
CA GLY A 213 0.74 -5.45 -13.48
C GLY A 213 0.38 -5.30 -12.00
N SER A 214 1.36 -5.46 -11.10
CA SER A 214 1.19 -5.28 -9.64
C SER A 214 1.55 -3.87 -9.15
N MET A 215 1.83 -2.92 -10.05
CA MET A 215 2.09 -1.52 -9.67
C MET A 215 0.78 -0.83 -9.25
N PRO A 216 0.76 -0.07 -8.14
CA PRO A 216 -0.40 0.74 -7.77
C PRO A 216 -0.59 1.92 -8.74
N PRO A 217 -1.84 2.36 -8.99
CA PRO A 217 -2.09 3.57 -9.76
C PRO A 217 -1.66 4.82 -8.96
N TYR A 218 -0.96 5.74 -9.61
CA TYR A 218 -0.73 7.08 -9.05
C TYR A 218 -1.89 8.00 -9.42
N SER A 219 -2.64 8.42 -8.40
CA SER A 219 -3.72 9.40 -8.58
C SER A 219 -3.18 10.72 -9.12
N ARG A 220 -4.06 11.53 -9.72
CA ARG A 220 -3.68 12.86 -10.24
C ARG A 220 -3.16 13.78 -9.13
N GLU A 221 -3.67 13.63 -7.91
CA GLU A 221 -3.28 14.40 -6.73
C GLU A 221 -1.92 13.94 -6.18
N ALA A 222 -1.62 12.65 -6.27
CA ALA A 222 -0.35 12.08 -5.83
C ALA A 222 0.80 12.41 -6.78
N LEU A 223 0.57 12.27 -8.09
CA LEU A 223 1.54 12.59 -9.13
C LEU A 223 0.89 13.51 -10.16
N SER A 224 1.29 14.77 -10.19
CA SER A 224 0.75 15.74 -11.16
C SER A 224 1.16 15.39 -12.60
N ASP A 225 0.42 15.90 -13.60
CA ASP A 225 0.81 15.71 -15.01
C ASP A 225 2.14 16.39 -15.34
N ALA A 226 2.48 17.49 -14.66
CA ALA A 226 3.78 18.15 -14.80
C ALA A 226 4.93 17.27 -14.28
N ASP A 227 4.73 16.61 -13.13
CA ASP A 227 5.72 15.68 -12.58
C ASP A 227 5.84 14.40 -13.40
N LEU A 228 4.72 13.90 -13.93
CA LEU A 228 4.73 12.78 -14.88
C LEU A 228 5.47 13.16 -16.16
N GLY A 229 5.23 14.36 -16.70
CA GLY A 229 5.94 14.87 -17.87
C GLY A 229 7.43 15.04 -17.63
N ALA A 230 7.83 15.50 -16.45
CA ALA A 230 9.24 15.58 -16.04
C ALA A 230 9.87 14.19 -15.92
N LEU A 231 9.17 13.22 -15.30
CA LEU A 231 9.60 11.84 -15.20
C LEU A 231 9.84 11.22 -16.58
N LEU A 232 8.91 11.41 -17.52
CA LEU A 232 9.08 10.94 -18.91
C LEU A 232 10.30 11.57 -19.57
N GLY A 233 10.51 12.88 -19.40
CA GLY A 233 11.69 13.57 -19.91
C GLY A 233 13.01 13.02 -19.34
N TYR A 234 13.04 12.71 -18.04
CA TYR A 234 14.18 12.04 -17.40
C TYR A 234 14.44 10.64 -17.95
N LEU A 235 13.38 9.87 -18.23
CA LEU A 235 13.46 8.54 -18.82
C LEU A 235 13.75 8.53 -20.33
N GLY A 236 13.85 9.72 -20.96
CA GLY A 236 14.11 9.85 -22.40
C GLY A 236 12.91 9.50 -23.29
N LEU A 237 11.68 9.67 -22.77
CA LEU A 237 10.41 9.36 -23.42
C LEU A 237 9.64 10.61 -23.85
#